data_AF-A0A6C0H6Q9-F1
#
_entry.id   AF-A0A6C0H6Q9-F1
#
_cell.length_a   1.000
_cell.length_b   1.000
_cell.length_c   1.000
_cell.angle_alpha   90.00
_cell.angle_beta   90.00
_cell.angle_gamma   90.00
#
_symmetry.space_group_name_H-M   'P 1'
#
loop_
_entity.id
_entity.type
_entity.pdbx_description
1 polymer ?
#
loop_
_entity_poly.entity_id
_entity_poly.type
_entity_poly.pdbx_seq_one_letter_code
_entity_poly.pdbx_strand_id
1 'polypeptide(L)'
;MATSINYNGRQPNNTSYIKNFVQSSLAGGGGSFFKYAYLFGEKVLTTIMDIDIYFPGNLFIGGSFYNNYGTYFTGSDQNIKNNIIPISLSDSNKIYQLKPVQFQYNSEQNKHTHFGLIAQDIQPIYPNLVHKNKDNTLFVNYQEIIPLLIHELQQLKKENQQLQNYIRNLHYP
;
A
#
# COMPACT_ATOMS: atom_id res chain seq x y z
N MET A 1 -16.05 -58.82 -9.06
CA MET A 1 -17.06 -57.76 -9.34
C MET A 1 -16.42 -56.44 -8.95
N ALA A 2 -16.10 -55.62 -9.94
CA ALA A 2 -15.37 -54.36 -9.75
C ALA A 2 -16.35 -53.24 -9.39
N THR A 3 -16.18 -52.62 -8.23
CA THR A 3 -16.89 -51.39 -7.86
C THR A 3 -16.03 -50.21 -8.28
N SER A 4 -16.37 -49.62 -9.42
CA SER A 4 -15.80 -48.37 -9.92
C SER A 4 -16.06 -47.22 -8.95
N ILE A 5 -14.99 -46.59 -8.48
CA ILE A 5 -15.03 -45.33 -7.73
C ILE A 5 -15.33 -44.21 -8.73
N ASN A 6 -16.53 -43.64 -8.67
CA ASN A 6 -16.93 -42.52 -9.52
C ASN A 6 -16.46 -41.21 -8.89
N TYR A 7 -15.23 -40.80 -9.21
CA TYR A 7 -14.73 -39.45 -8.90
C TYR A 7 -15.24 -38.51 -10.00
N ASN A 8 -16.49 -38.06 -9.86
CA ASN A 8 -17.09 -37.02 -10.71
C ASN A 8 -16.37 -35.69 -10.46
N GLY A 9 -15.19 -35.54 -11.09
CA GLY A 9 -14.33 -34.37 -11.04
C GLY A 9 -15.06 -33.10 -11.44
N ARG A 10 -15.71 -32.46 -10.47
CA ARG A 10 -16.05 -31.05 -10.54
C ARG A 10 -14.79 -30.30 -10.14
N GLN A 11 -14.10 -29.76 -11.15
CA GLN A 11 -13.12 -28.71 -10.96
C GLN A 11 -13.80 -27.56 -10.17
N PRO A 12 -13.20 -27.05 -9.08
CA PRO A 12 -13.74 -25.88 -8.41
C PRO A 12 -13.70 -24.71 -9.41
N ASN A 13 -14.84 -24.05 -9.64
CA ASN A 13 -14.86 -22.80 -10.40
C ASN A 13 -14.20 -21.69 -9.58
N ASN A 14 -13.65 -20.66 -10.23
CA ASN A 14 -12.91 -19.54 -9.63
C ASN A 14 -13.68 -18.72 -8.56
N THR A 15 -14.94 -19.05 -8.29
CA THR A 15 -15.74 -18.50 -7.18
C THR A 15 -15.50 -19.20 -5.84
N SER A 16 -14.70 -20.27 -5.81
CA SER A 16 -14.38 -21.05 -4.60
C SER A 16 -13.65 -20.24 -3.51
N TYR A 17 -13.07 -19.09 -3.87
CA TYR A 17 -12.40 -18.16 -2.96
C TYR A 17 -13.27 -16.97 -2.53
N ILE A 18 -14.52 -16.91 -2.99
CA ILE A 18 -15.47 -15.91 -2.52
C ILE A 18 -16.11 -16.45 -1.24
N LYS A 19 -15.60 -16.02 -0.08
CA LYS A 19 -16.37 -16.14 1.17
C LYS A 19 -17.59 -15.24 1.02
N ASN A 20 -18.74 -15.83 0.71
CA ASN A 20 -20.02 -15.20 0.95
C ASN A 20 -20.17 -15.01 2.46
N PHE A 21 -20.32 -13.77 2.92
CA PHE A 21 -20.78 -13.53 4.30
C PHE A 21 -22.23 -13.99 4.35
N VAL A 22 -22.45 -15.25 4.75
CA VAL A 22 -23.78 -15.79 4.93
C VAL A 22 -24.39 -15.09 6.14
N GLN A 23 -25.57 -14.50 5.96
CA GLN A 23 -26.39 -14.03 7.07
C GLN A 23 -26.66 -15.23 7.98
N SER A 24 -26.06 -15.27 9.17
CA SER A 24 -26.44 -16.28 10.16
C SER A 24 -27.81 -15.90 10.73
N SER A 25 -28.87 -16.54 10.26
CA SER A 25 -30.15 -16.58 10.97
C SER A 25 -30.10 -17.68 12.01
N LEU A 26 -29.29 -17.51 13.07
CA LEU A 26 -29.38 -18.37 14.24
C LEU A 26 -30.28 -17.68 15.26
N ALA A 27 -31.44 -18.30 15.51
CA ALA A 27 -32.24 -18.08 16.70
C ALA A 27 -31.35 -18.41 17.91
N GLY A 28 -30.77 -17.37 18.52
CA GLY A 28 -29.78 -17.47 19.59
C GLY A 28 -28.36 -17.11 19.14
N GLY A 29 -28.05 -15.81 19.08
CA GLY A 29 -26.68 -15.33 19.36
C GLY A 29 -25.69 -15.13 18.21
N GLY A 30 -26.12 -14.96 16.95
CA GLY A 30 -25.21 -14.64 15.84
C GLY A 30 -25.70 -13.49 14.96
N GLY A 31 -25.50 -12.24 15.39
CA GLY A 31 -25.80 -11.07 14.57
C GLY A 31 -24.78 -10.88 13.44
N SER A 32 -25.24 -10.58 12.23
CA SER A 32 -24.35 -10.19 11.13
C SER A 32 -23.82 -8.76 11.37
N PHE A 33 -22.50 -8.59 11.47
CA PHE A 33 -21.88 -7.27 11.70
C PHE A 33 -21.88 -6.35 10.47
N PHE A 34 -22.11 -6.93 9.28
CA PHE A 34 -22.19 -6.23 8.02
C PHE A 34 -23.58 -6.38 7.40
N LYS A 35 -24.02 -5.35 6.68
CA LYS A 35 -25.25 -5.32 5.88
C LYS A 35 -24.97 -4.70 4.52
N TYR A 36 -25.82 -5.03 3.55
CA TYR A 36 -25.91 -4.23 2.33
C TYR A 36 -26.73 -2.97 2.60
N ALA A 37 -26.29 -1.84 2.06
CA ALA A 37 -27.00 -0.58 2.08
C ALA A 37 -26.88 0.09 0.70
N TYR A 38 -27.69 1.13 0.47
CA TYR A 38 -27.52 2.01 -0.68
C TYR A 38 -27.01 3.36 -0.19
N LEU A 39 -25.81 3.74 -0.62
CA LEU A 39 -25.22 5.06 -0.37
C LEU A 39 -24.96 5.73 -1.71
N PHE A 40 -25.40 6.98 -1.87
CA PHE A 40 -25.27 7.73 -3.12
C PHE A 40 -25.82 7.00 -4.37
N GLY A 41 -26.86 6.17 -4.19
CA GLY A 41 -27.45 5.37 -5.27
C GLY A 41 -26.74 4.05 -5.57
N GLU A 42 -25.59 3.79 -4.94
CA GLU A 42 -24.77 2.59 -5.16
C GLU A 42 -24.96 1.58 -4.02
N LYS A 43 -25.02 0.29 -4.37
CA LYS A 43 -25.09 -0.79 -3.39
C LYS A 43 -23.72 -1.02 -2.77
N VAL A 44 -23.63 -0.83 -1.46
CA VAL A 44 -22.39 -0.99 -0.68
C VAL A 44 -22.54 -2.04 0.43
N LEU A 45 -21.42 -2.60 0.87
CA LEU A 45 -21.33 -3.36 2.12
C LEU A 45 -20.88 -2.42 3.23
N THR A 46 -21.61 -2.35 4.33
CA THR A 46 -21.29 -1.47 5.47
C THR A 46 -21.56 -2.18 6.80
N THR A 47 -21.06 -1.64 7.90
CA THR A 47 -21.36 -2.15 9.24
C THR A 47 -22.79 -1.82 9.64
N ILE A 48 -23.35 -2.62 10.55
CA ILE A 48 -24.70 -2.38 11.08
C ILE A 48 -24.76 -1.24 12.11
N MET A 49 -23.61 -0.87 12.70
CA MET A 49 -23.41 0.13 13.74
C MET A 49 -22.05 0.84 13.53
N ASP A 50 -21.84 1.96 14.20
CA ASP A 50 -20.53 2.62 14.27
C ASP A 50 -19.59 1.80 15.17
N ILE A 51 -18.79 0.93 14.54
CA ILE A 51 -17.83 0.05 15.20
C ILE A 51 -16.49 0.09 14.47
N ASP A 52 -15.41 -0.11 15.23
CA ASP A 52 -14.09 -0.31 14.66
C ASP A 52 -13.97 -1.70 14.03
N ILE A 53 -13.31 -1.78 12.87
CA ILE A 53 -13.02 -3.04 12.20
C ILE A 53 -11.52 -3.33 12.33
N TYR A 54 -11.19 -4.42 13.01
CA TYR A 54 -9.81 -4.89 13.15
C TYR A 54 -9.50 -6.05 12.20
N PHE A 55 -8.52 -5.87 11.33
CA PHE A 55 -7.99 -6.90 10.45
C PHE A 55 -6.63 -7.37 10.95
N PRO A 56 -6.50 -8.58 11.52
CA PRO A 56 -5.20 -9.10 11.97
C PRO A 56 -4.27 -9.50 10.82
N GLY A 57 -4.79 -9.57 9.59
CA GLY A 57 -4.02 -9.94 8.39
C GLY A 57 -4.01 -8.83 7.34
N ASN A 58 -3.43 -9.13 6.19
CA ASN A 58 -3.31 -8.18 5.08
C ASN A 58 -4.66 -7.93 4.39
N LEU A 59 -4.90 -6.67 4.02
CA LEU A 59 -6.02 -6.25 3.18
C LEU A 59 -5.54 -6.07 1.73
N PHE A 60 -6.13 -6.80 0.78
CA PHE A 60 -5.86 -6.66 -0.65
C PHE A 60 -7.03 -5.96 -1.33
N ILE A 61 -6.78 -4.82 -1.99
CA ILE A 61 -7.80 -4.02 -2.66
C ILE A 61 -7.46 -3.99 -4.15
N GLY A 62 -8.34 -4.54 -4.98
CA GLY A 62 -8.18 -4.54 -6.45
C GLY A 62 -8.62 -3.24 -7.12
N GLY A 63 -9.29 -2.35 -6.38
CA GLY A 63 -9.69 -1.02 -6.81
C GLY A 63 -9.07 0.08 -5.97
N SER A 64 -9.69 1.25 -5.98
CA SER A 64 -9.23 2.40 -5.20
C SER A 64 -9.69 2.32 -3.73
N PHE A 65 -8.85 2.82 -2.83
CA PHE A 65 -9.21 3.01 -1.42
C PHE A 65 -9.58 4.49 -1.18
N TYR A 66 -10.85 4.75 -0.90
CA TYR A 66 -11.38 6.10 -0.64
C TYR A 66 -11.58 6.31 0.86
N ASN A 67 -10.90 7.31 1.43
CA ASN A 67 -11.08 7.73 2.82
C ASN A 67 -11.67 9.14 2.86
N ASN A 68 -12.94 9.26 3.28
CA ASN A 68 -13.67 10.53 3.23
C ASN A 68 -13.40 11.46 4.42
N TYR A 69 -13.15 10.91 5.61
CA TYR A 69 -13.10 11.69 6.87
C TYR A 69 -11.99 11.26 7.84
N GLY A 70 -11.22 10.22 7.50
CA GLY A 70 -10.21 9.62 8.36
C GLY A 70 -8.77 9.87 7.88
N THR A 71 -7.83 9.65 8.79
CA THR A 71 -6.38 9.76 8.56
C THR A 71 -5.77 8.36 8.47
N TYR A 72 -4.68 8.23 7.71
CA TYR A 72 -3.85 7.02 7.72
C TYR A 72 -2.77 7.17 8.77
N PHE A 73 -2.81 6.31 9.78
CA PHE A 73 -1.77 6.21 10.80
C PHE A 73 -0.98 4.92 10.62
N THR A 74 0.35 5.04 10.65
CA THR A 74 1.27 3.90 10.64
C THR A 74 1.94 3.82 12.00
N GLY A 75 1.93 2.65 12.63
CA GLY A 75 2.63 2.43 13.91
C GLY A 75 4.10 2.80 13.79
N SER A 76 4.58 3.70 14.66
CA SER A 76 5.95 4.24 14.58
C SER A 76 6.60 4.42 15.96
N ASP A 77 6.00 3.83 17.01
CA ASP A 77 6.50 3.88 18.38
C ASP A 77 7.92 3.28 18.47
N GLN A 78 8.77 3.84 19.33
CA GLN A 78 10.13 3.34 19.53
C GLN A 78 10.15 1.89 20.07
N ASN A 79 9.15 1.49 20.86
CA ASN A 79 9.09 0.19 21.51
C ASN A 79 8.74 -0.94 20.54
N ILE A 80 8.19 -0.62 19.36
CA ILE A 80 7.90 -1.59 18.29
C ILE A 80 9.01 -1.62 17.23
N LYS A 81 10.13 -0.91 17.46
CA LYS A 81 11.30 -0.84 16.58
C LYS A 81 12.53 -1.39 17.29
N ASN A 82 13.42 -2.01 16.55
CA ASN A 82 14.73 -2.46 17.03
C ASN A 82 15.82 -2.05 16.04
N ASN A 83 17.09 -2.13 16.46
CA ASN A 83 18.25 -1.80 15.63
C ASN A 83 18.14 -0.45 14.91
N ILE A 84 17.70 0.59 15.63
CA ILE A 84 17.46 1.92 15.08
C ILE A 84 18.80 2.58 14.75
N ILE A 85 19.09 2.69 13.44
CA ILE A 85 20.26 3.38 12.91
C ILE A 85 19.84 4.61 12.09
N PRO A 86 20.59 5.72 12.14
CA PRO A 86 20.32 6.87 11.27
C PRO A 86 20.44 6.50 9.79
N ILE A 87 19.63 7.12 8.94
CA ILE A 87 19.72 6.98 7.48
C ILE A 87 21.07 7.52 7.03
N SER A 88 21.82 6.71 6.28
CA SER A 88 23.10 7.15 5.71
C SER A 88 22.86 7.98 4.45
N LEU A 89 23.82 8.87 4.12
CA LEU A 89 23.78 9.60 2.85
C LEU A 89 23.75 8.63 1.65
N SER A 90 24.45 7.50 1.74
CA SER A 90 24.44 6.49 0.67
C SER A 90 23.10 5.81 0.46
N ASP A 91 22.26 5.73 1.50
CA ASP A 91 20.92 5.16 1.40
C ASP A 91 19.93 6.15 0.81
N SER A 92 19.97 7.39 1.28
CA SER A 92 19.05 8.43 0.80
C SER A 92 19.40 8.95 -0.60
N ASN A 93 20.69 9.06 -0.95
CA ASN A 93 21.13 9.65 -2.22
C ASN A 93 20.71 8.82 -3.46
N LYS A 94 20.51 7.51 -3.28
CA LYS A 94 19.99 6.62 -4.33
C LYS A 94 18.63 7.09 -4.88
N ILE A 95 17.90 7.94 -4.17
CA ILE A 95 16.61 8.48 -4.61
C ILE A 95 16.71 9.28 -5.91
N TYR A 96 17.87 9.90 -6.17
CA TYR A 96 18.13 10.62 -7.42
C TYR A 96 18.24 9.72 -8.66
N GLN A 97 18.37 8.40 -8.46
CA GLN A 97 18.38 7.40 -9.54
C GLN A 97 16.96 6.96 -9.91
N LEU A 98 15.95 7.29 -9.10
CA LEU A 98 14.56 6.97 -9.40
C LEU A 98 14.06 7.77 -10.61
N LYS A 99 13.20 7.13 -11.40
CA LYS A 99 12.64 7.71 -12.63
C LYS A 99 11.13 7.87 -12.47
N PRO A 100 10.64 9.06 -12.09
CA PRO A 100 9.22 9.36 -12.12
C PRO A 100 8.69 9.22 -13.55
N VAL A 101 7.54 8.56 -13.69
CA VAL A 101 6.88 8.34 -14.97
C VAL A 101 5.41 8.76 -14.89
N GLN A 102 4.86 9.08 -16.05
CA GLN A 102 3.42 9.13 -16.28
C GLN A 102 2.99 7.84 -16.97
N PHE A 103 1.84 7.29 -16.58
CA PHE A 103 1.36 6.02 -17.15
C PHE A 103 -0.17 5.94 -17.10
N GLN A 104 -0.71 4.94 -17.79
CA GLN A 104 -2.13 4.58 -17.77
C GLN A 104 -2.23 3.08 -17.50
N TYR A 105 -3.22 2.66 -16.72
CA TYR A 105 -3.44 1.23 -16.52
C TYR A 105 -4.05 0.59 -17.76
N ASN A 106 -3.54 -0.58 -18.15
CA ASN A 106 -4.03 -1.30 -19.32
C ASN A 106 -5.53 -1.66 -19.19
N SER A 107 -5.96 -2.05 -18.00
CA SER A 107 -7.34 -2.43 -17.67
C SER A 107 -8.29 -1.26 -17.41
N GLU A 108 -7.78 -0.03 -17.35
CA GLU A 108 -8.60 1.14 -17.07
C GLU A 108 -9.23 1.67 -18.37
N GLN A 109 -10.56 1.82 -18.37
CA GLN A 109 -11.33 2.21 -19.56
C GLN A 109 -11.18 3.69 -19.89
N ASN A 110 -11.17 4.57 -18.89
CA ASN A 110 -11.13 6.03 -19.06
C ASN A 110 -9.73 6.54 -19.48
N LYS A 111 -8.72 5.67 -19.53
CA LYS A 111 -7.31 5.98 -19.82
C LYS A 111 -6.80 7.19 -19.01
N HIS A 112 -7.13 7.24 -17.72
CA HIS A 112 -6.65 8.29 -16.84
C HIS A 112 -5.12 8.26 -16.73
N THR A 113 -4.50 9.44 -16.77
CA THR A 113 -3.04 9.57 -16.61
C THR A 113 -2.70 9.61 -15.13
N HIS A 114 -1.88 8.66 -14.70
CA HIS A 114 -1.33 8.53 -13.36
C HIS A 114 0.15 8.93 -13.33
N PHE A 115 0.65 9.30 -12.16
CA PHE A 115 2.06 9.57 -11.92
C PHE A 115 2.59 8.60 -10.88
N GLY A 116 3.82 8.11 -11.07
CA GLY A 116 4.43 7.20 -10.12
C GLY A 116 5.79 6.71 -10.57
N LEU A 117 6.15 5.53 -10.10
CA LEU A 117 7.42 4.86 -10.35
C LEU A 117 7.16 3.44 -10.90
N ILE A 118 8.11 2.94 -11.67
CA ILE A 118 8.11 1.55 -12.14
C ILE A 118 8.78 0.67 -11.09
N ALA A 119 8.06 -0.35 -10.60
CA ALA A 119 8.58 -1.23 -9.54
C ALA A 119 9.87 -1.95 -9.96
N GLN A 120 9.98 -2.35 -11.22
CA GLN A 120 11.17 -2.99 -11.79
C GLN A 120 12.39 -2.06 -11.81
N ASP A 121 12.19 -0.75 -11.97
CA ASP A 121 13.28 0.24 -11.93
C ASP A 121 13.73 0.51 -10.49
N ILE A 122 12.80 0.46 -9.52
CA ILE A 122 13.09 0.65 -8.09
C ILE A 122 13.82 -0.56 -7.51
N GLN A 123 13.42 -1.78 -7.88
CA GLN A 123 13.91 -3.02 -7.27
C GLN A 123 15.44 -3.15 -7.20
N PRO A 124 16.24 -2.85 -8.24
CA PRO A 124 17.70 -2.90 -8.13
C PRO A 124 18.31 -1.80 -7.25
N ILE A 125 17.59 -0.70 -6.99
CA ILE A 125 18.05 0.46 -6.21
C ILE A 125 17.66 0.31 -4.74
N TYR A 126 16.38 0.01 -4.49
CA TYR A 126 15.76 -0.15 -3.18
C TYR A 126 14.92 -1.43 -3.14
N PRO A 127 15.56 -2.62 -3.03
CA PRO A 127 14.84 -3.90 -3.06
C PRO A 127 13.79 -4.02 -1.94
N ASN A 128 14.06 -3.44 -0.77
CA ASN A 128 13.16 -3.49 0.38
C ASN A 128 11.85 -2.71 0.18
N LEU A 129 11.83 -1.74 -0.75
CA LEU A 129 10.62 -0.98 -1.07
C LEU A 129 9.70 -1.72 -2.04
N VAL A 130 10.13 -2.85 -2.61
CA VAL A 130 9.37 -3.59 -3.61
C VAL A 130 8.90 -4.91 -3.03
N HIS A 131 7.58 -5.08 -2.94
CA HIS A 131 6.95 -6.31 -2.50
C HIS A 131 6.38 -7.08 -3.71
N LYS A 132 6.47 -8.40 -3.67
CA LYS A 132 5.93 -9.28 -4.71
C LYS A 132 4.77 -10.09 -4.16
N ASN A 133 3.59 -10.02 -4.79
CA ASN A 133 2.46 -10.84 -4.38
C ASN A 133 2.58 -12.28 -4.94
N LYS A 134 1.60 -13.13 -4.60
CA LYS A 134 1.55 -14.54 -5.02
C LYS A 134 1.47 -14.72 -6.54
N ASP A 135 0.90 -13.75 -7.25
CA ASP A 135 0.75 -13.77 -8.71
C ASP A 135 1.95 -13.15 -9.44
N ASN A 136 3.05 -12.91 -8.72
CA ASN A 136 4.28 -12.28 -9.21
C ASN A 136 4.16 -10.79 -9.59
N THR A 137 3.05 -10.12 -9.29
CA THR A 137 2.91 -8.67 -9.44
C THR A 137 3.74 -7.95 -8.39
N LEU A 138 4.49 -6.93 -8.82
CA LEU A 138 5.31 -6.09 -7.95
C LEU A 138 4.51 -4.87 -7.47
N PHE A 139 4.70 -4.53 -6.20
CA PHE A 139 4.09 -3.42 -5.48
C PHE A 139 5.19 -2.56 -4.87
N VAL A 140 4.97 -1.26 -4.77
CA VAL A 140 5.94 -0.32 -4.21
C VAL A 140 5.42 0.26 -2.91
N ASN A 141 6.24 0.24 -1.86
CA ASN A 141 5.98 0.93 -0.61
C ASN A 141 6.41 2.40 -0.73
N TYR A 142 5.50 3.25 -1.21
CA TYR A 142 5.75 4.69 -1.33
C TYR A 142 5.92 5.41 0.01
N GLN A 143 5.39 4.87 1.12
CA GLN A 143 5.48 5.52 2.43
C GLN A 143 6.93 5.56 2.94
N GLU A 144 7.71 4.52 2.68
CA GLU A 144 9.11 4.45 3.10
C GLU A 144 10.06 5.30 2.23
N ILE A 145 9.57 5.87 1.12
CA ILE A 145 10.33 6.88 0.35
C ILE A 145 10.38 8.22 1.11
N ILE A 146 9.35 8.52 1.92
CA ILE A 146 9.24 9.79 2.66
C ILE A 146 10.44 10.05 3.59
N PRO A 147 10.87 9.13 4.48
CA PRO A 147 12.01 9.38 5.34
C PRO A 147 13.33 9.58 4.57
N LEU A 148 13.50 8.95 3.41
CA LEU A 148 14.66 9.19 2.52
C LEU A 148 14.62 10.62 1.95
N LEU A 149 13.45 11.08 1.50
CA LEU A 149 13.24 12.46 1.04
C LEU A 149 13.48 13.49 2.15
N ILE A 150 13.02 13.21 3.37
CA ILE A 150 13.28 14.08 4.53
C ILE A 150 14.78 14.21 4.78
N HIS A 151 15.52 13.10 4.73
CA HIS A 151 16.96 13.12 4.92
C HIS A 151 17.66 13.95 3.83
N GLU A 152 17.36 13.73 2.54
CA GLU A 152 17.93 14.54 1.46
C GLU A 152 17.56 16.02 1.57
N LEU A 153 16.33 16.35 1.97
CA LEU A 153 15.92 17.74 2.19
C LEU A 153 16.75 18.41 3.30
N GLN A 154 17.07 17.70 4.37
CA GLN A 154 17.95 18.19 5.43
C GLN A 154 19.38 18.42 4.92
N GLN A 155 19.90 17.52 4.08
CA GLN A 155 21.22 17.68 3.47
C GLN A 155 21.25 18.88 2.52
N LEU A 156 20.24 19.02 1.65
CA LEU A 156 20.09 20.17 0.77
C LEU A 156 20.03 21.50 1.53
N LYS A 157 19.34 21.55 2.68
CA LYS A 157 19.32 22.73 3.54
C LYS A 157 20.73 23.06 4.08
N LYS A 158 21.47 22.04 4.53
CA LYS A 158 22.82 22.17 5.06
C LYS A 158 23.79 22.67 3.98
N GLU A 159 23.76 22.09 2.79
CA GLU A 159 24.60 22.50 1.66
C GLU A 159 24.31 23.95 1.24
N ASN A 160 23.03 24.34 1.17
CA ASN A 160 22.65 25.72 0.87
C ASN A 160 23.21 26.72 1.90
N GLN A 161 23.14 26.38 3.20
CA GLN A 161 23.72 27.23 4.25
C GLN A 161 25.24 27.36 4.11
N GLN A 162 25.93 26.26 3.77
CA GLN A 162 27.38 26.27 3.53
C GLN A 162 27.74 27.15 2.33
N LEU A 163 27.01 27.03 1.23
CA LEU A 163 27.20 27.86 0.03
C LEU A 163 26.96 29.34 0.31
N GLN A 164 25.90 29.69 1.05
CA GLN A 164 25.61 31.07 1.44
C GLN A 164 26.73 31.67 2.32
N ASN A 165 27.23 30.91 3.28
CA ASN A 165 28.33 31.34 4.14
C ASN A 165 29.62 31.54 3.32
N TYR A 166 29.91 30.62 2.39
CA TYR A 166 31.04 30.76 1.49
C TYR A 166 30.96 32.03 0.64
N ILE A 167 29.81 32.29 0.02
CA ILE A 167 29.57 33.51 -0.77
C ILE A 167 29.72 34.77 0.10
N ARG A 168 29.20 34.76 1.33
CA ARG A 168 29.31 35.88 2.27
C ARG A 168 30.77 36.19 2.62
N ASN A 169 31.56 35.16 2.93
CA ASN A 169 32.97 35.31 3.29
C ASN A 169 33.81 35.79 2.10
N LEU A 170 33.42 35.46 0.87
CA LEU A 170 34.07 35.99 -0.34
C LEU A 170 33.73 37.46 -0.61
N HIS A 171 32.52 37.92 -0.30
CA HIS A 171 32.07 39.30 -0.54
C HIS A 171 32.44 40.27 0.59
N TYR A 172 32.83 39.78 1.76
CA TYR A 172 33.25 40.59 2.91
C TYR A 172 34.49 39.99 3.59
N PRO A 173 35.68 40.05 2.94
CA PRO A 173 36.94 39.67 3.58
C PRO A 173 37.36 40.64 4.69
#